data_AF-A0A5C6M792-F1
#
_entry.id   AF-A0A5C6M792-F1
#
_cell.length_a   1.000
_cell.length_b   1.000
_cell.length_c   1.000
_cell.angle_alpha   90.00
_cell.angle_beta   90.00
_cell.angle_gamma   90.00
#
_symmetry.space_group_name_H-M   'P 1'
#
loop_
_entity.id
_entity.type
_entity.pdbx_description
1 polymer ?
#
loop_
_entity_poly.entity_id
_entity_poly.type
_entity_poly.pdbx_seq_one_letter_code
_entity_poly.pdbx_strand_id
1 'polypeptide(L)'
;KMKQTFGVPVEEIQRGIRYGVRKINVDTDCRMAMTGAIRQVLMKAPEKFDPRDYLKPAREAMKQVCASRMVSFGQAGNASKLMQSAKLS
;
A
#
# COMPACT_ATOMS: atom_id res chain seq x y z
N LYS A 1 10.45 -19.67 -4.25
CA LYS A 1 10.52 -18.93 -2.97
C LYS A 1 11.17 -17.57 -3.24
N MET A 2 10.69 -16.48 -2.62
CA MET A 2 11.35 -15.16 -2.75
C MET A 2 12.63 -15.18 -1.91
N LYS A 3 13.75 -14.68 -2.44
CA LYS A 3 15.00 -14.53 -1.67
C LYS A 3 14.82 -13.46 -0.60
N GLN A 4 15.55 -13.55 0.50
CA GLN A 4 15.55 -12.52 1.53
C GLN A 4 15.96 -11.18 0.92
N THR A 5 15.19 -10.14 1.21
CA THR A 5 15.42 -8.77 0.76
C THR A 5 14.92 -7.82 1.85
N PHE A 6 15.53 -6.65 1.94
CA PHE A 6 15.22 -5.64 2.95
C PHE A 6 14.69 -4.39 2.24
N GLY A 7 13.55 -3.89 2.70
CA GLY A 7 13.04 -2.59 2.31
C GLY A 7 13.72 -1.46 3.08
N VAL A 8 13.37 -0.21 2.75
CA VAL A 8 13.76 0.94 3.58
C VAL A 8 12.89 0.95 4.84
N PRO A 9 13.47 1.03 6.05
CA PRO A 9 12.70 1.13 7.29
C PRO A 9 11.75 2.34 7.27
N VAL A 10 10.57 2.19 7.86
CA VAL A 10 9.56 3.27 7.88
C VAL A 10 10.08 4.48 8.65
N GLU A 11 10.87 4.25 9.69
CA GLU A 11 11.48 5.25 10.55
C GLU A 11 12.43 6.16 9.76
N GLU A 12 13.16 5.57 8.80
CA GLU A 12 14.07 6.28 7.91
C GLU A 12 13.32 7.16 6.91
N ILE A 13 12.21 6.66 6.38
CA ILE A 13 11.33 7.45 5.52
C ILE A 13 10.72 8.62 6.31
N GLN A 14 10.25 8.37 7.53
CA GLN A 14 9.73 9.42 8.42
C GLN A 14 10.79 10.45 8.77
N ARG A 15 12.04 10.04 8.96
CA ARG A 15 13.17 10.95 9.11
C ARG A 15 13.32 11.83 7.87
N GLY A 16 13.36 11.25 6.67
CA GLY A 16 13.41 12.00 5.41
C GLY A 16 12.26 13.01 5.25
N ILE A 17 11.05 12.66 5.67
CA ILE A 17 9.88 13.56 5.63
C ILE A 17 10.11 14.81 6.50
N ARG A 18 10.74 14.67 7.67
CA ARG A 18 11.10 15.82 8.53
C ARG A 18 12.13 16.74 7.88
N TYR A 19 12.96 16.22 6.98
CA TYR A 19 13.99 16.97 6.24
C TYR A 19 13.56 17.39 4.82
N GLY A 20 12.28 17.33 4.49
CA GLY A 20 11.74 17.92 3.26
C GLY A 20 11.37 16.93 2.15
N VAL A 21 11.46 15.61 2.38
CA VAL A 21 10.88 14.64 1.43
C VAL A 21 9.36 14.76 1.42
N ARG A 22 8.77 15.05 0.24
CA ARG A 22 7.31 15.21 0.07
C ARG A 22 6.66 14.20 -0.88
N LYS A 23 7.44 13.39 -1.60
CA LYS A 23 6.95 12.32 -2.48
C LYS A 23 7.73 11.03 -2.22
N ILE A 24 7.03 9.95 -1.88
CA ILE A 24 7.61 8.64 -1.62
C ILE A 24 7.01 7.63 -2.61
N ASN A 25 7.86 6.91 -3.33
CA ASN A 25 7.43 5.87 -4.26
C ASN A 25 7.40 4.51 -3.54
N VAL A 26 6.26 3.81 -3.59
CA VAL A 26 6.08 2.48 -2.98
C VAL A 26 5.44 1.56 -4.01
N ASP A 27 6.17 0.52 -4.44
CA ASP A 27 5.71 -0.40 -5.50
C ASP A 27 5.94 -1.87 -5.10
N THR A 28 7.15 -2.20 -4.64
CA THR A 28 7.50 -3.57 -4.23
C THR A 28 6.55 -4.14 -3.18
N ASP A 29 6.19 -3.35 -2.15
CA ASP A 29 5.25 -3.78 -1.10
C ASP A 29 3.86 -4.12 -1.67
N CYS A 30 3.37 -3.31 -2.62
CA CYS A 30 2.09 -3.52 -3.28
C CYS A 30 2.10 -4.81 -4.11
N ARG A 31 3.16 -5.02 -4.90
CA ARG A 31 3.32 -6.23 -5.71
C ARG A 31 3.41 -7.49 -4.83
N MET A 32 4.12 -7.40 -3.71
CA MET A 32 4.25 -8.50 -2.75
C MET A 32 2.91 -8.83 -2.09
N ALA A 33 2.15 -7.83 -1.65
CA ALA A 33 0.83 -8.01 -1.03
C ALA A 33 -0.17 -8.66 -2.00
N MET A 34 -0.24 -8.15 -3.24
CA MET A 34 -1.10 -8.75 -4.27
C MET A 34 -0.69 -10.18 -4.59
N THR A 35 0.60 -10.42 -4.86
CA THR A 35 1.10 -11.75 -5.21
C THR A 35 0.86 -12.75 -4.07
N GLY A 36 1.08 -12.34 -2.82
CA GLY A 36 0.82 -13.17 -1.65
C GLY A 36 -0.65 -13.56 -1.52
N ALA A 37 -1.56 -12.59 -1.66
CA ALA A 37 -3.00 -12.82 -1.59
C ALA A 37 -3.49 -13.73 -2.72
N ILE A 38 -3.03 -13.52 -3.97
CA ILE A 38 -3.39 -14.37 -5.11
C ILE A 38 -2.93 -15.81 -4.85
N ARG A 39 -1.67 -16.00 -4.45
CA ARG A 39 -1.13 -17.34 -4.14
C ARG A 39 -1.93 -18.02 -3.05
N GLN A 40 -2.32 -17.29 -2.01
CA GLN A 40 -3.13 -17.85 -0.93
C GLN A 40 -4.49 -18.34 -1.41
N VAL A 41 -5.18 -17.59 -2.28
CA VAL A 41 -6.47 -18.02 -2.83
C VAL A 41 -6.30 -19.26 -3.69
N LEU A 42 -5.38 -19.23 -4.65
CA LEU A 42 -5.17 -20.34 -5.59
C LEU A 42 -4.67 -21.63 -4.90
N MET A 43 -3.96 -21.50 -3.77
CA MET A 43 -3.54 -22.66 -2.97
C MET A 43 -4.65 -23.23 -2.09
N LYS A 44 -5.55 -22.39 -1.57
CA LYS A 44 -6.60 -22.82 -0.63
C LYS A 44 -7.91 -23.22 -1.31
N ALA A 45 -8.15 -22.72 -2.51
CA ALA A 45 -9.38 -22.91 -3.28
C ALA A 45 -9.03 -23.12 -4.77
N PRO A 46 -8.43 -24.28 -5.12
CA PRO A 46 -7.95 -24.55 -6.49
C PRO A 46 -9.06 -24.56 -7.54
N GLU A 47 -10.32 -24.73 -7.13
CA GLU A 47 -11.50 -24.65 -7.98
C GLU A 47 -11.83 -23.22 -8.44
N LYS A 48 -11.32 -22.20 -7.75
CA LYS A 48 -11.56 -20.80 -8.10
C LYS A 48 -10.70 -20.40 -9.31
N PHE A 49 -11.37 -20.22 -10.45
CA PHE A 49 -10.75 -19.82 -11.70
C PHE A 49 -11.11 -18.37 -12.12
N ASP A 50 -12.20 -17.81 -11.59
CA ASP A 50 -12.65 -16.47 -11.92
C ASP A 50 -11.64 -15.43 -11.42
N PRO A 51 -11.12 -14.54 -12.29
CA PRO A 51 -10.21 -13.48 -11.87
C PRO A 51 -10.68 -12.66 -10.68
N ARG A 52 -11.98 -12.43 -10.55
CA ARG A 52 -12.55 -11.65 -9.44
C ARG A 52 -12.34 -12.34 -8.10
N ASP A 53 -12.29 -13.66 -8.06
CA ASP A 53 -12.11 -14.43 -6.83
C ASP A 53 -10.74 -14.20 -6.18
N TYR A 54 -9.68 -14.08 -6.97
CA TYR A 54 -8.32 -13.85 -6.46
C TYR A 54 -7.88 -12.39 -6.58
N LEU A 55 -8.39 -11.60 -7.53
CA LEU A 55 -8.07 -10.18 -7.65
C LEU A 55 -8.79 -9.31 -6.62
N LYS A 56 -10.01 -9.67 -6.19
CA LYS A 56 -10.70 -8.94 -5.11
C LYS A 56 -9.91 -8.95 -3.80
N PRO A 57 -9.46 -10.10 -3.25
CA PRO A 57 -8.62 -10.11 -2.06
C PRO A 57 -7.22 -9.52 -2.32
N ALA A 58 -6.65 -9.66 -3.52
CA ALA A 58 -5.38 -9.01 -3.86
C ALA A 58 -5.46 -7.48 -3.79
N ARG A 59 -6.54 -6.90 -4.32
CA ARG A 59 -6.79 -5.46 -4.27
C ARG A 59 -6.99 -4.98 -2.83
N GLU A 60 -7.67 -5.76 -2.00
CA GLU A 60 -7.81 -5.43 -0.57
C GLU A 60 -6.47 -5.47 0.17
N ALA A 61 -5.65 -6.50 -0.08
CA ALA A 61 -4.31 -6.58 0.51
C ALA A 61 -3.43 -5.37 0.12
N MET A 62 -3.44 -4.98 -1.16
CA MET A 62 -2.75 -3.77 -1.62
C MET A 62 -3.31 -2.50 -0.97
N LYS A 63 -4.63 -2.39 -0.84
CA LYS A 63 -5.28 -1.25 -0.19
C LYS A 63 -4.83 -1.09 1.27
N GLN A 64 -4.67 -2.19 2.01
CA GLN A 64 -4.17 -2.16 3.39
C GLN A 64 -2.72 -1.66 3.45
N VAL A 65 -1.86 -2.07 2.51
CA VAL A 65 -0.50 -1.52 2.39
C VAL A 65 -0.54 -0.01 2.15
N CYS A 66 -1.32 0.45 1.16
CA CYS A 66 -1.44 1.87 0.85
C CYS A 66 -1.96 2.67 2.06
N ALA A 67 -3.00 2.19 2.74
CA ALA A 67 -3.55 2.84 3.93
C ALA A 67 -2.52 2.94 5.06
N SER A 68 -1.79 1.85 5.34
CA SER A 68 -0.70 1.85 6.31
C SER A 68 0.37 2.89 5.97
N ARG A 69 0.81 2.95 4.70
CA ARG A 69 1.80 3.94 4.25
C ARG A 69 1.29 5.38 4.38
N MET A 70 0.02 5.64 4.02
CA MET A 70 -0.60 6.97 4.18
C MET A 70 -0.62 7.42 5.64
N VAL A 71 -0.89 6.52 6.59
CA VAL A 71 -0.83 6.82 8.03
C VAL A 71 0.62 7.06 8.45
N SER A 72 1.54 6.15 8.13
CA SER A 72 2.95 6.26 8.51
C SER A 72 3.66 7.50 7.96
N PHE A 73 3.23 7.98 6.78
CA PHE A 73 3.80 9.17 6.13
C PHE A 73 3.08 10.47 6.49
N GLY A 74 2.10 10.43 7.41
CA GLY A 74 1.37 11.61 7.87
C GLY A 74 0.43 12.24 6.82
N GLN A 75 -0.01 11.46 5.82
CA GLN A 75 -0.92 11.93 4.77
C GLN A 75 -2.40 11.80 5.16
N ALA A 76 -2.73 10.82 6.00
CA ALA A 76 -4.10 10.55 6.44
C ALA A 76 -4.74 11.80 7.06
N GLY A 77 -5.97 12.11 6.63
CA GLY A 77 -6.74 13.27 7.12
C GLY A 77 -6.39 14.63 6.50
N ASN A 78 -5.42 14.71 5.59
CA ASN A 78 -5.08 15.99 4.94
C ASN A 78 -5.94 16.31 3.69
N ALA A 79 -6.61 15.33 3.10
CA ALA A 79 -7.43 15.53 1.90
C ALA A 79 -8.58 16.54 2.12
N SER A 80 -9.30 16.42 3.24
CA SER A 80 -10.41 17.33 3.58
C SER A 80 -9.95 18.77 3.81
N LYS A 81 -8.76 18.95 4.41
CA LYS A 81 -8.17 20.27 4.67
C LYS A 81 -7.90 21.02 3.36
N LEU A 82 -7.34 20.32 2.36
CA LEU A 82 -7.10 20.90 1.03
C LEU A 82 -8.39 21.29 0.33
N MET A 83 -9.43 20.46 0.42
CA MET A 83 -10.74 20.78 -0.19
C MET A 83 -11.42 21.98 0.46
N GLN A 84 -11.23 22.20 1.77
CA GLN A 84 -11.74 23.40 2.45
C GLN A 84 -11.01 24.65 1.99
N SER A 85 -9.68 24.62 1.92
CA SER A 85 -8.88 25.75 1.41
C SER A 85 -9.26 26.12 -0.03
N ALA A 86 -9.47 25.12 -0.89
CA ALA A 86 -9.85 25.34 -2.29
C ALA A 86 -11.28 25.88 -2.48
N LYS A 87 -12.16 25.76 -1.49
CA LYS A 87 -13.51 26.36 -1.51
C LYS A 87 -13.52 27.81 -1.01
N LEU A 88 -12.47 28.22 -0.29
CA LEU A 88 -12.32 29.57 0.28
C LEU A 88 -11.49 30.50 -0.63
N SER A 89 -10.80 29.94 -1.62
CA SER A 89 -10.09 30.64 -2.70
C SER A 89 -10.98 30.83 -3.92
#